data_AF-A0A661AG67-F1
#
_entry.id   AF-A0A661AG67-F1
#
_cell.length_a   1.000
_cell.length_b   1.000
_cell.length_c   1.000
_cell.angle_alpha   90.00
_cell.angle_beta   90.00
_cell.angle_gamma   90.00
#
_symmetry.space_group_name_H-M   'P 1'
#
loop_
_entity.id
_entity.type
_entity.pdbx_description
1 polymer ?
#
loop_
_entity_poly.entity_id
_entity_poly.type
_entity_poly.pdbx_seq_one_letter_code
_entity_poly.pdbx_strand_id
1 'polypeptide(L)'
;MKRTLFLIAMLYMVSISLWAENEKVSGYIDIPTARTAQPGIYLNLTGSYAFGEDPYSVDVNGIIGLSINNLEFYLSGFTLNSWVLDFKYTFLKKKNMSFAFGVDRITYQEYITPVGSGESTGYTDERYITRPPEWFSAYVVGTFPLGDFLEATVGLGRGRFVGYGPRSRYFNIDYFFNSEGVIPVSGTHPEYAVGLFGGIRIKFTPYACFVIEEDGRDVNTGLILGNDKINVHLTLTKLEQITDLPLANVRMDLSVGAQMMPILERKTGFIVFRIYDQKSKSPLSAVAKLYNAQGKPVMTVNIPPEGIIRKEIPAGRYKIKIESNGYKSKTGRLRIRENKKIDLKVGLLKKLSPEEVAVIEALKRARNKIGKGDLLGAMAEVNGALKILPSSSDALAMKKEVEGLIEAKVSELRKKAIALEKSKPSVAIKIWQEVLRYKPGNKEIVARIDKLNKEIKAARAAASRKPARRTTTRKKPAVKKPSKATLNNWYKQAVRYYMSGKYRQAYNLLTKILKYDPNNKKAKRYLKKVKAKL
;
A
#
# COMPACT_ATOMS: atom_id res chain seq x y z
N MET A 1 18.93 8.49 32.11
CA MET A 1 18.79 9.88 32.62
C MET A 1 19.94 10.29 33.52
N LYS A 2 20.18 9.65 34.68
CA LYS A 2 21.24 10.10 35.63
C LYS A 2 22.67 10.14 35.06
N ARG A 3 23.06 9.16 34.23
CA ARG A 3 24.38 9.15 33.55
C ARG A 3 24.52 10.24 32.50
N THR A 4 23.46 10.54 31.75
CA THR A 4 23.43 11.60 30.73
C THR A 4 23.52 12.98 31.38
N LEU A 5 22.80 13.19 32.48
CA LEU A 5 22.84 14.43 33.25
C LEU A 5 24.23 14.67 33.89
N PHE A 6 24.86 13.61 34.40
CA PHE A 6 26.23 13.67 34.91
C PHE A 6 27.25 13.96 33.81
N LEU A 7 27.09 13.38 32.62
CA LEU A 7 27.96 13.65 31.47
C LEU A 7 27.81 15.10 30.98
N ILE A 8 26.58 15.61 30.92
CA ILE A 8 26.29 17.03 30.61
C ILE A 8 26.89 17.94 31.68
N ALA A 9 26.76 17.61 32.96
CA ALA A 9 27.35 18.40 34.04
C ALA A 9 28.89 18.37 34.03
N MET A 10 29.51 17.24 33.69
CA MET A 10 30.97 17.16 33.52
C MET A 10 31.44 17.92 32.27
N LEU A 11 30.73 17.79 31.14
CA LEU A 11 31.01 18.55 29.94
C LEU A 11 30.87 20.05 30.19
N TYR A 12 29.84 20.46 30.94
CA TYR A 12 29.63 21.83 31.40
C TYR A 12 30.77 22.31 32.31
N MET A 13 31.23 21.50 33.26
CA MET A 13 32.35 21.84 34.16
C MET A 13 33.70 21.92 33.44
N VAL A 14 33.95 21.05 32.46
CA VAL A 14 35.16 21.07 31.61
C VAL A 14 35.12 22.23 30.62
N SER A 15 33.94 22.59 30.07
CA SER A 15 33.79 23.78 29.23
C SER A 15 33.87 25.10 30.01
N ILE A 16 33.58 25.10 31.32
CA ILE A 16 33.81 26.28 32.18
C ILE A 16 35.31 26.54 32.38
N SER A 17 36.18 25.54 32.17
CA SER A 17 37.62 25.67 32.46
C SER A 17 38.50 25.92 31.23
N LEU A 18 37.96 25.86 30.01
CA LEU A 18 38.70 26.03 28.75
C LEU A 18 37.70 26.48 27.64
N TRP A 19 38.04 27.49 26.82
CA TRP A 19 37.08 28.36 26.10
C TRP A 19 37.46 28.53 24.58
N ALA A 20 36.64 28.20 23.51
CA ALA A 20 36.80 28.37 21.97
C ALA A 20 35.72 29.06 21.10
N GLU A 21 36.03 29.66 19.94
CA GLU A 21 35.06 30.08 18.93
C GLU A 21 34.88 28.98 17.87
N ASN A 22 33.80 28.20 17.94
CA ASN A 22 33.37 27.29 16.87
C ASN A 22 31.85 27.12 16.95
N GLU A 23 31.12 27.61 15.95
CA GLU A 23 29.66 27.67 16.02
C GLU A 23 28.96 26.42 15.45
N LYS A 24 29.55 25.75 14.44
CA LYS A 24 28.82 24.82 13.54
C LYS A 24 29.48 23.45 13.41
N VAL A 25 28.72 22.38 13.63
CA VAL A 25 29.20 20.97 13.56
C VAL A 25 29.68 20.56 12.16
N SER A 26 29.05 21.13 11.13
CA SER A 26 29.42 20.90 9.73
C SER A 26 30.44 21.91 9.19
N GLY A 27 30.83 22.90 9.98
CA GLY A 27 31.87 23.87 9.65
C GLY A 27 33.28 23.30 9.78
N TYR A 28 34.26 24.15 9.50
CA TYR A 28 35.63 23.93 9.95
C TYR A 28 35.81 24.56 11.33
N ILE A 29 36.45 25.72 11.45
CA ILE A 29 36.52 26.51 12.68
C ILE A 29 35.39 27.53 12.63
N ASP A 30 35.56 28.55 11.78
CA ASP A 30 34.62 29.63 11.53
C ASP A 30 34.01 29.55 10.13
N ILE A 31 34.66 28.95 9.13
CA ILE A 31 34.07 28.89 7.79
C ILE A 31 32.97 27.83 7.65
N PRO A 32 31.90 28.13 6.90
CA PRO A 32 30.95 27.11 6.50
C PRO A 32 31.59 26.14 5.50
N THR A 33 31.11 24.91 5.49
CA THR A 33 31.43 23.95 4.43
C THR A 33 30.16 23.45 3.77
N ALA A 34 30.30 22.83 2.59
CA ALA A 34 29.20 22.14 1.92
C ALA A 34 28.91 20.74 2.50
N ARG A 35 29.54 20.36 3.62
CA ARG A 35 29.13 19.17 4.38
C ARG A 35 27.78 19.42 5.03
N THR A 36 27.03 18.35 5.29
CA THR A 36 25.80 18.41 6.07
C THR A 36 25.97 17.55 7.32
N ALA A 37 25.67 18.12 8.50
CA ALA A 37 25.64 17.35 9.74
C ALA A 37 24.58 16.23 9.66
N GLN A 38 24.76 15.15 10.44
CA GLN A 38 23.74 14.09 10.50
C GLN A 38 22.40 14.66 10.95
N PRO A 39 21.25 14.12 10.50
CA PRO A 39 19.95 14.63 10.93
C PRO A 39 19.78 14.54 12.45
N GLY A 40 19.48 15.67 13.09
CA GLY A 40 19.40 15.74 14.55
C GLY A 40 19.40 17.15 15.12
N ILE A 41 19.23 17.21 16.44
CA ILE A 41 19.41 18.41 17.25
C ILE A 41 20.80 18.34 17.89
N TYR A 42 21.53 19.45 17.81
CA TYR A 42 22.88 19.62 18.30
C TYR A 42 22.92 20.72 19.35
N LEU A 43 23.83 20.55 20.30
CA LEU A 43 24.21 21.57 21.26
C LEU A 43 25.73 21.75 21.15
N ASN A 44 26.18 22.97 20.91
CA ASN A 44 27.59 23.34 20.96
C ASN A 44 27.80 24.40 22.05
N LEU A 45 28.90 24.24 22.78
CA LEU A 45 29.39 25.22 23.74
C LEU A 45 30.82 25.59 23.35
N THR A 46 31.08 26.88 23.44
CA THR A 46 32.25 27.51 22.87
C THR A 46 32.62 28.69 23.80
N GLY A 47 33.88 29.11 23.93
CA GLY A 47 34.29 30.34 24.63
C GLY A 47 35.52 31.02 24.01
N SER A 48 36.31 31.88 24.60
CA SER A 48 37.68 32.10 24.04
C SER A 48 38.62 32.48 25.14
N TYR A 49 39.91 32.43 24.87
CA TYR A 49 40.89 33.14 25.68
C TYR A 49 41.87 33.93 24.82
N ALA A 50 41.93 35.24 25.02
CA ALA A 50 42.93 36.10 24.40
C ALA A 50 44.28 35.97 25.11
N PHE A 51 45.38 35.81 24.36
CA PHE A 51 46.73 35.85 24.92
C PHE A 51 47.24 37.28 25.21
N GLY A 52 46.65 38.30 24.58
CA GLY A 52 47.01 39.70 24.75
C GLY A 52 45.98 40.52 25.54
N GLU A 53 46.21 41.82 25.63
CA GLU A 53 45.28 42.76 26.26
C GLU A 53 44.07 43.01 25.37
N ASP A 54 42.98 42.31 25.66
CA ASP A 54 41.68 42.53 25.02
C ASP A 54 40.63 42.90 26.09
N PRO A 55 39.75 43.90 25.83
CA PRO A 55 38.67 44.27 26.75
C PRO A 55 37.71 43.12 27.04
N TYR A 56 37.69 42.10 26.18
CA TYR A 56 36.97 40.84 26.33
C TYR A 56 37.95 39.67 26.26
N SER A 57 38.81 39.55 27.28
CA SER A 57 39.79 38.46 27.40
C SER A 57 39.18 37.06 27.40
N VAL A 58 37.88 36.94 27.73
CA VAL A 58 37.10 35.70 27.74
C VAL A 58 35.68 35.97 27.25
N ASP A 59 35.14 35.04 26.46
CA ASP A 59 33.71 34.96 26.09
C ASP A 59 33.23 33.51 26.13
N VAL A 60 31.91 33.30 26.12
CA VAL A 60 31.26 31.98 26.15
C VAL A 60 29.96 32.04 25.36
N ASN A 61 29.84 31.23 24.30
CA ASN A 61 28.68 31.22 23.41
C ASN A 61 28.01 29.85 23.39
N GLY A 62 26.67 29.88 23.38
CA GLY A 62 25.83 28.69 23.32
C GLY A 62 25.14 28.59 21.97
N ILE A 63 25.25 27.44 21.30
CA ILE A 63 24.64 27.21 19.99
C ILE A 63 23.73 25.99 20.04
N ILE A 64 22.51 26.15 19.52
CA ILE A 64 21.59 25.05 19.26
C ILE A 64 21.46 24.86 17.75
N GLY A 65 21.81 23.68 17.27
CA GLY A 65 21.75 23.31 15.86
C GLY A 65 20.60 22.35 15.54
N LEU A 66 20.02 22.49 14.35
CA LEU A 66 19.05 21.56 13.78
C LEU A 66 19.50 21.19 12.36
N SER A 67 19.73 19.90 12.11
CA SER A 67 19.98 19.35 10.77
C SER A 67 18.84 18.45 10.34
N ILE A 68 18.29 18.69 9.15
CA ILE A 68 17.24 17.87 8.52
C ILE A 68 17.55 17.73 7.03
N ASN A 69 17.88 16.51 6.60
CA ASN A 69 18.26 16.19 5.22
C ASN A 69 19.46 17.03 4.74
N ASN A 70 19.22 18.03 3.89
CA ASN A 70 20.21 18.94 3.32
C ASN A 70 20.15 20.35 3.93
N LEU A 71 19.29 20.56 4.94
CA LEU A 71 19.07 21.84 5.59
C LEU A 71 19.71 21.84 6.98
N GLU A 72 20.37 22.93 7.31
CA GLU A 72 20.87 23.19 8.65
C GLU A 72 20.44 24.58 9.13
N PHE A 73 20.06 24.65 10.40
CA PHE A 73 19.75 25.89 11.11
C PHE A 73 20.56 25.91 12.40
N TYR A 74 21.11 27.07 12.76
CA TYR A 74 21.80 27.25 14.04
C TYR A 74 21.27 28.52 14.71
N LEU A 75 20.94 28.41 15.98
CA LEU A 75 20.61 29.56 16.84
C LEU A 75 21.75 29.73 17.82
N SER A 76 22.51 30.81 17.69
CA SER A 76 23.66 31.12 18.54
C SER A 76 23.31 32.30 19.44
N GLY A 77 23.58 32.15 20.74
CA GLY A 77 23.46 33.20 21.74
C GLY A 77 24.84 33.59 22.25
N PHE A 78 25.24 34.84 22.00
CA PHE A 78 26.51 35.43 22.45
C PHE A 78 26.35 36.11 23.82
N THR A 79 25.20 36.76 24.02
CA THR A 79 24.77 37.28 25.32
C THR A 79 23.27 37.01 25.49
N LEU A 80 22.70 37.33 26.65
CA LEU A 80 21.24 37.22 26.84
C LEU A 80 20.44 38.05 25.82
N ASN A 81 21.04 39.09 25.26
CA ASN A 81 20.41 40.06 24.35
C ASN A 81 21.01 40.05 22.93
N SER A 82 21.89 39.11 22.61
CA SER A 82 22.59 39.06 21.32
C SER A 82 22.48 37.65 20.74
N TRP A 83 21.54 37.50 19.82
CA TRP A 83 21.17 36.23 19.20
C TRP A 83 21.28 36.32 17.68
N VAL A 84 21.73 35.24 17.06
CA VAL A 84 21.78 35.11 15.61
C VAL A 84 21.17 33.80 15.14
N LEU A 85 20.55 33.84 13.97
CA LEU A 85 20.09 32.66 13.25
C LEU A 85 20.96 32.44 12.01
N ASP A 86 21.44 31.22 11.84
CA ASP A 86 22.10 30.77 10.63
C ASP A 86 21.23 29.80 9.84
N PHE A 87 21.40 29.83 8.53
CA PHE A 87 20.75 28.93 7.57
C PHE A 87 21.75 28.41 6.55
N LYS A 88 21.67 27.12 6.23
CA LYS A 88 22.44 26.52 5.13
C LYS A 88 21.63 25.47 4.39
N TYR A 89 21.75 25.45 3.05
CA TYR A 89 21.21 24.41 2.20
C TYR A 89 22.28 23.79 1.29
N THR A 90 22.46 22.48 1.40
CA THR A 90 23.34 21.69 0.53
C THR A 90 22.56 21.23 -0.71
N PHE A 91 22.73 21.91 -1.84
CA PHE A 91 21.97 21.61 -3.05
C PHE A 91 22.62 20.55 -3.94
N LEU A 92 23.94 20.30 -3.78
CA LEU A 92 24.62 19.22 -4.47
C LEU A 92 25.50 18.42 -3.51
N LYS A 93 25.32 17.09 -3.51
CA LYS A 93 26.13 16.15 -2.73
C LYS A 93 26.55 14.99 -3.62
N LYS A 94 27.81 15.01 -4.08
CA LYS A 94 28.45 13.93 -4.84
C LYS A 94 29.63 13.38 -4.04
N LYS A 95 30.14 12.21 -4.45
CA LYS A 95 31.29 11.56 -3.79
C LYS A 95 32.52 12.47 -3.72
N ASN A 96 32.77 13.25 -4.78
CA ASN A 96 34.00 14.04 -4.94
C ASN A 96 33.80 15.55 -4.83
N MET A 97 32.56 16.02 -4.61
CA MET A 97 32.26 17.45 -4.47
C MET A 97 30.90 17.64 -3.82
N SER A 98 30.78 18.64 -2.96
CA SER A 98 29.50 19.13 -2.46
C SER A 98 29.43 20.64 -2.63
N PHE A 99 28.22 21.16 -2.84
CA PHE A 99 27.98 22.60 -2.90
C PHE A 99 26.81 22.99 -2.02
N ALA A 100 26.95 24.12 -1.34
CA ALA A 100 25.94 24.70 -0.50
C ALA A 100 25.89 26.22 -0.69
N PHE A 101 24.76 26.80 -0.31
CA PHE A 101 24.64 28.22 -0.03
C PHE A 101 24.05 28.40 1.35
N GLY A 102 24.26 29.57 1.94
CA GLY A 102 23.71 29.87 3.25
C GLY A 102 23.68 31.35 3.55
N VAL A 103 23.08 31.64 4.68
CA VAL A 103 23.00 32.96 5.28
C VAL A 103 23.40 32.80 6.74
N ASP A 104 24.56 33.35 7.09
CA ASP A 104 25.08 33.42 8.44
C ASP A 104 24.63 34.72 9.11
N ARG A 105 24.52 34.70 10.44
CA ARG A 105 24.30 35.86 11.29
C ARG A 105 23.04 36.66 10.95
N ILE A 106 21.90 36.01 10.70
CA ILE A 106 20.61 36.71 10.58
C ILE A 106 20.28 37.29 11.96
N THR A 107 20.24 38.62 12.06
CA THR A 107 20.05 39.34 13.34
C THR A 107 19.26 40.63 13.18
N TYR A 108 18.74 41.13 14.29
CA TYR A 108 18.10 42.44 14.40
C TYR A 108 19.09 43.55 14.82
N GLN A 109 20.32 43.18 15.17
CA GLN A 109 21.39 44.12 15.54
C GLN A 109 22.21 44.48 14.31
N GLU A 110 22.60 45.74 14.16
CA GLU A 110 23.42 46.20 13.04
C GLU A 110 24.84 45.63 13.07
N TYR A 111 25.42 45.57 14.28
CA TYR A 111 26.74 45.01 14.55
C TYR A 111 26.63 43.93 15.61
N ILE A 112 27.11 42.74 15.27
CA ILE A 112 27.17 41.59 16.17
C ILE A 112 28.55 40.94 16.11
N THR A 113 29.02 40.54 17.29
CA THR A 113 30.31 39.89 17.55
C THR A 113 30.12 38.78 18.59
N PRO A 114 31.07 37.86 18.73
CA PRO A 114 30.99 36.79 19.73
C PRO A 114 30.87 37.30 21.18
N VAL A 115 31.25 38.56 21.45
CA VAL A 115 31.11 39.21 22.77
C VAL A 115 29.84 40.04 22.95
N GLY A 116 28.99 40.18 21.93
CA GLY A 116 27.73 40.92 22.02
C GLY A 116 27.35 41.71 20.77
N SER A 117 26.70 42.85 20.97
CA SER A 117 26.24 43.73 19.88
C SER A 117 26.47 45.21 20.19
N GLY A 118 26.59 46.01 19.14
CA GLY A 118 26.84 47.46 19.20
C GLY A 118 28.09 47.89 18.43
N GLU A 119 28.16 49.19 18.12
CA GLU A 119 29.21 49.81 17.29
C GLU A 119 30.61 49.73 17.94
N SER A 120 30.68 49.81 19.27
CA SER A 120 31.93 49.68 20.04
C SER A 120 32.13 48.31 20.67
N THR A 121 31.24 47.35 20.38
CA THR A 121 31.22 46.01 20.99
C THR A 121 31.91 45.00 20.07
N GLY A 122 33.13 44.62 20.44
CA GLY A 122 33.92 43.63 19.72
C GLY A 122 35.32 43.55 20.31
N TYR A 123 36.06 42.52 19.88
CA TYR A 123 37.49 42.42 20.11
C TYR A 123 38.22 43.63 19.57
N THR A 124 39.42 43.88 20.07
CA THR A 124 40.21 45.06 19.75
C THR A 124 40.44 45.20 18.24
N ASP A 125 40.63 44.08 17.55
CA ASP A 125 40.83 43.97 16.10
C ASP A 125 39.53 43.98 15.29
N GLU A 126 38.35 43.87 15.92
CA GLU A 126 37.05 43.86 15.23
C GLU A 126 36.33 45.23 15.22
N ARG A 127 36.95 46.25 15.81
CA ARG A 127 36.42 47.63 15.91
C ARG A 127 36.79 48.46 14.68
N TYR A 128 36.23 48.08 13.54
CA TYR A 128 36.45 48.79 12.28
C TYR A 128 35.65 50.10 12.22
N ILE A 129 36.29 51.20 11.80
CA ILE A 129 35.69 52.55 11.71
C ILE A 129 34.50 52.59 10.73
N THR A 130 34.48 51.69 9.74
CA THR A 130 33.50 51.64 8.66
C THR A 130 33.23 50.19 8.23
N ARG A 131 32.56 49.42 9.09
CA ARG A 131 32.07 48.09 8.75
C ARG A 131 30.66 48.21 8.14
N PRO A 132 30.37 47.61 6.98
CA PRO A 132 29.01 47.49 6.47
C PRO A 132 28.10 46.80 7.50
N PRO A 133 26.82 47.20 7.60
CA PRO A 133 25.86 46.50 8.45
C PRO A 133 25.82 44.99 8.20
N GLU A 134 25.82 44.21 9.28
CA GLU A 134 25.85 42.74 9.23
C GLU A 134 24.55 42.11 9.75
N TRP A 135 23.40 42.65 9.34
CA TRP A 135 22.10 42.02 9.60
C TRP A 135 22.02 40.59 9.05
N PHE A 136 22.83 40.28 8.03
CA PHE A 136 23.05 38.93 7.50
C PHE A 136 24.32 38.86 6.62
N SER A 137 24.90 37.67 6.53
CA SER A 137 26.09 37.34 5.74
C SER A 137 25.80 36.18 4.79
N ALA A 138 25.59 36.47 3.52
CA ALA A 138 25.29 35.43 2.52
C ALA A 138 26.56 34.82 1.93
N TYR A 139 26.54 33.53 1.62
CA TYR A 139 27.66 32.83 1.01
C TYR A 139 27.25 31.68 0.08
N VAL A 140 28.18 31.31 -0.80
CA VAL A 140 28.21 30.06 -1.55
C VAL A 140 29.52 29.33 -1.27
N VAL A 141 29.48 28.01 -1.14
CA VAL A 141 30.66 27.22 -0.76
C VAL A 141 30.70 25.88 -1.47
N GLY A 142 31.90 25.49 -1.90
CA GLY A 142 32.22 24.18 -2.43
C GLY A 142 33.18 23.44 -1.50
N THR A 143 32.93 22.14 -1.27
CA THR A 143 33.82 21.27 -0.50
C THR A 143 34.22 20.05 -1.33
N PHE A 144 35.52 19.81 -1.40
CA PHE A 144 36.16 18.87 -2.30
C PHE A 144 37.01 17.87 -1.50
N PRO A 145 36.54 16.64 -1.28
CA PRO A 145 37.37 15.58 -0.72
C PRO A 145 38.43 15.16 -1.75
N LEU A 146 39.70 15.32 -1.38
CA LEU A 146 40.87 15.01 -2.18
C LEU A 146 41.50 13.70 -1.67
N GLY A 147 40.83 12.59 -1.97
CA GLY A 147 41.17 11.28 -1.41
C GLY A 147 40.62 11.08 0.01
N ASP A 148 41.22 10.18 0.76
CA ASP A 148 40.72 9.79 2.09
C ASP A 148 41.24 10.69 3.23
N PHE A 149 42.39 11.35 3.02
CA PHE A 149 43.11 12.10 4.05
C PHE A 149 42.96 13.62 3.93
N LEU A 150 42.59 14.16 2.77
CA LEU A 150 42.58 15.60 2.52
C LEU A 150 41.20 16.06 2.06
N GLU A 151 40.79 17.23 2.50
CA GLU A 151 39.63 17.93 1.99
C GLU A 151 39.92 19.43 1.91
N ALA A 152 39.50 20.05 0.81
CA ALA A 152 39.56 21.49 0.63
C ALA A 152 38.15 22.08 0.60
N THR A 153 37.97 23.26 1.16
CA THR A 153 36.75 24.06 1.07
C THR A 153 37.10 25.44 0.56
N VAL A 154 36.31 25.96 -0.37
CA VAL A 154 36.46 27.32 -0.93
C VAL A 154 35.08 27.90 -1.12
N GLY A 155 34.91 29.17 -0.74
CA GLY A 155 33.65 29.87 -0.87
C GLY A 155 33.81 31.36 -1.13
N LEU A 156 32.70 31.99 -1.50
CA LEU A 156 32.57 33.42 -1.68
C LEU A 156 31.43 33.89 -0.79
N GLY A 157 31.63 34.99 -0.07
CA GLY A 157 30.62 35.52 0.84
C GLY A 157 30.69 37.02 1.05
N ARG A 158 29.57 37.60 1.46
CA ARG A 158 29.48 39.02 1.89
C ARG A 158 29.27 39.12 3.40
N GLY A 159 29.42 40.33 3.94
CA GLY A 159 29.23 40.58 5.37
C GLY A 159 30.44 40.07 6.14
N ARG A 160 30.25 39.08 7.02
CA ARG A 160 31.33 38.57 7.88
C ARG A 160 32.52 37.96 7.13
N PHE A 161 32.31 37.54 5.89
CA PHE A 161 33.35 36.96 5.02
C PHE A 161 34.20 38.01 4.29
N VAL A 162 33.93 39.30 4.49
CA VAL A 162 34.75 40.39 3.93
C VAL A 162 35.84 40.74 4.93
N GLY A 163 37.08 40.83 4.46
CA GLY A 163 38.24 41.07 5.29
C GLY A 163 38.61 42.51 5.47
N TYR A 164 38.88 42.88 6.71
CA TYR A 164 39.30 44.22 7.08
C TYR A 164 40.69 44.22 7.73
N GLY A 165 41.24 43.02 7.99
CA GLY A 165 42.52 42.82 8.64
C GLY A 165 43.72 43.13 7.73
N PRO A 166 44.94 43.13 8.30
CA PRO A 166 46.16 43.47 7.58
C PRO A 166 46.39 42.61 6.33
N ARG A 167 45.95 41.34 6.38
CA ARG A 167 46.14 40.36 5.30
C ARG A 167 44.83 39.94 4.66
N SER A 168 43.78 39.70 5.46
CA SER A 168 42.48 39.26 4.95
C SER A 168 41.86 40.18 3.90
N ARG A 169 42.13 41.49 3.97
CA ARG A 169 41.69 42.48 2.96
C ARG A 169 42.09 42.18 1.52
N TYR A 170 43.18 41.42 1.31
CA TYR A 170 43.65 41.05 -0.04
C TYR A 170 42.81 39.95 -0.69
N PHE A 171 41.93 39.29 0.06
CA PHE A 171 41.03 38.25 -0.43
C PHE A 171 39.64 38.79 -0.83
N ASN A 172 39.42 40.10 -0.73
CA ASN A 172 38.17 40.71 -1.19
C ASN A 172 38.20 41.03 -2.68
N ILE A 173 37.06 40.86 -3.36
CA ILE A 173 36.97 41.09 -4.82
C ILE A 173 37.20 42.55 -5.19
N ASP A 174 36.84 43.50 -4.32
CA ASP A 174 36.96 44.94 -4.56
C ASP A 174 38.42 45.40 -4.61
N TYR A 175 39.35 44.61 -4.07
CA TYR A 175 40.78 44.80 -4.27
C TYR A 175 41.16 44.85 -5.77
N PHE A 176 40.47 44.08 -6.62
CA PHE A 176 40.75 44.01 -8.06
C PHE A 176 40.01 45.06 -8.90
N PHE A 177 39.00 45.72 -8.33
CA PHE A 177 38.18 46.71 -9.05
C PHE A 177 38.48 48.16 -8.65
N ASN A 178 39.35 48.37 -7.65
CA ASN A 178 39.73 49.70 -7.24
C ASN A 178 40.76 50.29 -8.22
N SER A 179 40.31 51.20 -9.10
CA SER A 179 41.06 51.74 -10.23
C SER A 179 42.22 52.68 -9.85
N GLU A 180 42.31 53.11 -8.59
CA GLU A 180 43.31 54.11 -8.16
C GLU A 180 44.52 53.51 -7.42
N GLY A 181 44.59 52.20 -7.20
CA GLY A 181 45.71 51.58 -6.46
C GLY A 181 45.83 52.03 -4.98
N VAL A 182 44.93 52.90 -4.53
CA VAL A 182 44.75 53.29 -3.14
C VAL A 182 43.93 52.19 -2.48
N ILE A 183 44.61 51.20 -1.90
CA ILE A 183 44.02 50.40 -0.82
C ILE A 183 43.48 51.41 0.18
N PRO A 184 42.20 51.39 0.57
CA PRO A 184 41.76 52.24 1.66
C PRO A 184 42.64 51.89 2.86
N VAL A 185 43.56 52.80 3.19
CA VAL A 185 44.42 52.69 4.37
C VAL A 185 43.55 52.71 5.63
N SER A 186 42.26 53.04 5.47
CA SER A 186 41.22 53.00 6.48
C SER A 186 40.05 52.12 6.03
N GLY A 187 40.13 50.79 6.18
CA GLY A 187 39.00 49.87 6.46
C GLY A 187 37.62 50.06 5.78
N THR A 188 37.51 50.76 4.65
CA THR A 188 36.25 51.08 3.98
C THR A 188 36.09 50.20 2.75
N HIS A 189 35.30 49.13 2.89
CA HIS A 189 34.87 48.33 1.76
C HIS A 189 33.51 48.83 1.25
N PRO A 190 33.23 48.78 -0.07
CA PRO A 190 31.90 49.07 -0.58
C PRO A 190 30.88 48.06 -0.01
N GLU A 191 29.62 48.48 0.16
CA GLU A 191 28.57 47.64 0.74
C GLU A 191 28.33 46.32 -0.01
N TYR A 192 28.74 46.25 -1.28
CA TYR A 192 28.64 45.08 -2.15
C TYR A 192 29.91 44.20 -2.18
N ALA A 193 30.91 44.47 -1.33
CA ALA A 193 32.12 43.67 -1.27
C ALA A 193 31.82 42.19 -0.96
N VAL A 194 32.60 41.32 -1.59
CA VAL A 194 32.55 39.87 -1.43
C VAL A 194 33.97 39.40 -1.14
N GLY A 195 34.15 38.66 -0.06
CA GLY A 195 35.42 38.02 0.26
C GLY A 195 35.47 36.58 -0.21
N LEU A 196 36.67 36.16 -0.59
CA LEU A 196 37.04 34.76 -0.75
C LEU A 196 37.40 34.21 0.63
N PHE A 197 36.81 33.07 1.00
CA PHE A 197 37.19 32.32 2.20
C PHE A 197 37.47 30.88 1.83
N GLY A 198 38.22 30.18 2.67
CA GLY A 198 38.52 28.78 2.41
C GLY A 198 39.46 28.13 3.42
N GLY A 199 39.62 26.83 3.29
CA GLY A 199 40.45 26.08 4.22
C GLY A 199 40.72 24.66 3.77
N ILE A 200 41.60 24.00 4.51
CA ILE A 200 42.03 22.63 4.30
C ILE A 200 41.84 21.85 5.59
N ARG A 201 41.25 20.65 5.48
CA ARG A 201 41.15 19.65 6.54
C ARG A 201 42.00 18.43 6.21
N ILE A 202 42.94 18.12 7.09
CA ILE A 202 43.84 16.97 7.01
C ILE A 202 43.42 15.93 8.05
N LYS A 203 42.95 14.77 7.62
CA LYS A 203 42.50 13.66 8.48
C LYS A 203 43.66 12.73 8.78
N PHE A 204 44.01 12.59 10.06
CA PHE A 204 44.97 11.60 10.53
C PHE A 204 44.29 10.27 10.83
N THR A 205 43.09 10.34 11.39
CA THR A 205 42.24 9.19 11.70
C THR A 205 40.78 9.51 11.39
N PRO A 206 39.86 8.53 11.42
CA PRO A 206 38.43 8.81 11.35
C PRO A 206 37.90 9.73 12.46
N TYR A 207 38.69 9.97 13.51
CA TYR A 207 38.31 10.73 14.70
C TYR A 207 39.22 11.93 15.01
N ALA A 208 40.20 12.23 14.17
CA ALA A 208 41.14 13.31 14.43
C ALA A 208 41.56 13.96 13.10
N CYS A 209 41.38 15.27 13.02
CA CYS A 209 41.84 16.06 11.89
C CYS A 209 42.44 17.39 12.33
N PHE A 210 43.38 17.87 11.53
CA PHE A 210 43.92 19.21 11.62
C PHE A 210 43.27 20.09 10.56
N VAL A 211 43.04 21.35 10.89
CA VAL A 211 42.39 22.33 10.04
C VAL A 211 43.24 23.60 9.98
N ILE A 212 43.34 24.16 8.79
CA ILE A 212 43.78 25.54 8.56
C ILE A 212 42.72 26.20 7.70
N GLU A 213 42.33 27.42 8.04
CA GLU A 213 41.39 28.20 7.24
C GLU A 213 41.68 29.69 7.30
N GLU A 214 41.05 30.40 6.36
CA GLU A 214 40.90 31.84 6.33
C GLU A 214 39.40 32.10 6.13
N ASP A 215 38.78 32.84 7.04
CA ASP A 215 37.33 33.05 7.09
C ASP A 215 36.86 34.35 6.44
N GLY A 216 37.76 34.97 5.70
CA GLY A 216 37.64 36.31 5.21
C GLY A 216 38.12 37.36 6.19
N ARG A 217 38.30 37.10 7.50
CA ARG A 217 38.81 38.11 8.46
C ARG A 217 40.12 37.70 9.07
N ASP A 218 40.22 36.45 9.48
CA ASP A 218 41.31 35.92 10.26
C ASP A 218 41.81 34.60 9.67
N VAL A 219 43.10 34.32 9.90
CA VAL A 219 43.67 32.98 9.66
C VAL A 219 43.57 32.17 10.93
N ASN A 220 42.95 30.99 10.84
CA ASN A 220 42.69 30.13 11.98
C ASN A 220 43.29 28.73 11.76
N THR A 221 43.71 28.07 12.84
CA THR A 221 44.17 26.68 12.77
C THR A 221 43.80 25.89 14.01
N GLY A 222 43.70 24.57 13.90
CA GLY A 222 43.51 23.74 15.08
C GLY A 222 43.25 22.27 14.82
N LEU A 223 42.95 21.57 15.90
CA LEU A 223 42.63 20.15 15.93
C LEU A 223 41.16 19.94 16.21
N ILE A 224 40.52 19.12 15.39
CA ILE A 224 39.16 18.62 15.62
C ILE A 224 39.26 17.14 15.96
N LEU A 225 38.81 16.80 17.17
CA LEU A 225 38.75 15.45 17.72
C LEU A 225 37.30 14.99 17.82
N GLY A 226 37.03 13.71 17.53
CA GLY A 226 35.69 13.13 17.62
C GLY A 226 35.05 12.81 16.27
N ASN A 227 33.72 12.75 16.22
CA ASN A 227 32.93 12.38 15.04
C ASN A 227 31.71 13.28 14.87
N ASP A 228 30.87 13.01 13.87
CA ASP A 228 29.65 13.77 13.58
C ASP A 228 28.64 13.87 14.75
N LYS A 229 28.80 13.07 15.81
CA LYS A 229 27.90 13.07 16.98
C LYS A 229 28.48 13.77 18.19
N ILE A 230 29.80 13.73 18.36
CA ILE A 230 30.50 14.39 19.47
C ILE A 230 31.83 14.86 18.91
N ASN A 231 32.09 16.15 18.98
CA ASN A 231 33.35 16.74 18.57
C ASN A 231 33.90 17.66 19.66
N VAL A 232 35.22 17.79 19.66
CA VAL A 232 35.98 18.71 20.50
C VAL A 232 36.97 19.42 19.58
N HIS A 233 36.94 20.74 19.57
CA HIS A 233 37.82 21.57 18.75
C HIS A 233 38.80 22.29 19.68
N LEU A 234 40.09 22.20 19.37
CA LEU A 234 41.14 22.98 20.00
C LEU A 234 41.79 23.85 18.92
N THR A 235 41.52 25.14 18.94
CA THR A 235 41.87 26.07 17.86
C THR A 235 42.72 27.23 18.36
N LEU A 236 43.47 27.83 17.44
CA LEU A 236 44.11 29.12 17.58
C LEU A 236 43.54 30.00 16.48
N THR A 237 42.97 31.14 16.86
CA THR A 237 42.33 32.08 15.94
C THR A 237 43.10 33.39 15.89
N LYS A 238 42.81 34.21 14.87
CA LYS A 238 43.44 35.53 14.68
C LYS A 238 44.95 35.48 14.46
N LEU A 239 45.43 34.43 13.78
CA LEU A 239 46.87 34.21 13.54
C LEU A 239 47.49 35.23 12.57
N GLU A 240 46.68 35.94 11.78
CA GLU A 240 47.20 36.99 10.89
C GLU A 240 47.87 38.15 11.66
N GLN A 241 47.54 38.32 12.93
CA GLN A 241 48.09 39.34 13.83
C GLN A 241 49.50 39.00 14.37
N ILE A 242 50.04 37.82 14.08
CA ILE A 242 51.33 37.37 14.65
C ILE A 242 52.52 38.23 14.20
N THR A 243 52.47 38.87 13.02
CA THR A 243 53.61 39.65 12.51
C THR A 243 53.61 41.12 12.88
N ASP A 244 52.48 41.64 13.35
CA ASP A 244 52.32 43.05 13.70
C ASP A 244 52.37 43.17 15.22
N LEU A 245 53.55 43.45 15.77
CA LEU A 245 53.79 43.52 17.23
C LEU A 245 52.95 44.63 17.91
N PRO A 246 52.49 44.41 19.16
CA PRO A 246 52.60 43.19 19.97
C PRO A 246 51.48 42.19 19.61
N LEU A 247 51.61 40.92 20.04
CA LEU A 247 50.70 39.74 19.85
C LEU A 247 49.23 39.96 20.29
N ALA A 248 48.62 41.10 19.98
CA ALA A 248 47.63 41.71 20.83
C ALA A 248 46.36 40.87 20.96
N ASN A 249 46.02 40.04 19.97
CA ASN A 249 44.71 39.38 19.95
C ASN A 249 44.70 37.94 19.44
N VAL A 250 45.83 37.20 19.41
CA VAL A 250 45.76 35.75 19.15
C VAL A 250 44.94 35.10 20.26
N ARG A 251 43.97 34.27 19.90
CA ARG A 251 43.10 33.59 20.87
C ARG A 251 43.31 32.09 20.81
N MET A 252 43.23 31.45 21.97
CA MET A 252 43.12 30.00 22.08
C MET A 252 41.68 29.63 22.39
N ASP A 253 41.29 28.55 21.74
CA ASP A 253 39.92 28.16 21.64
C ASP A 253 39.70 26.67 22.00
N LEU A 254 38.85 26.33 23.00
CA LEU A 254 38.16 25.02 23.18
C LEU A 254 36.61 24.97 22.93
N SER A 255 36.15 24.18 21.94
CA SER A 255 34.70 24.00 21.66
C SER A 255 34.30 22.55 21.86
N VAL A 256 33.08 22.32 22.33
CA VAL A 256 32.51 20.99 22.44
C VAL A 256 31.11 20.97 21.85
N GLY A 257 30.94 20.12 20.83
CA GLY A 257 29.66 19.89 20.17
C GLY A 257 29.15 18.47 20.37
N ALA A 258 27.85 18.34 20.59
CA ALA A 258 27.22 17.03 20.74
C ALA A 258 25.81 16.96 20.13
N GLN A 259 25.52 15.85 19.47
CA GLN A 259 24.18 15.49 19.00
C GLN A 259 23.33 15.04 20.19
N MET A 260 22.36 15.87 20.58
CA MET A 260 21.45 15.59 21.69
C MET A 260 20.36 14.61 21.30
N MET A 261 19.81 14.75 20.08
CA MET A 261 18.72 13.92 19.61
C MET A 261 18.88 13.60 18.12
N PRO A 262 19.03 12.32 17.73
CA PRO A 262 19.01 11.95 16.32
C PRO A 262 17.59 12.10 15.76
N ILE A 263 17.47 12.76 14.61
CA ILE A 263 16.22 12.74 13.84
C ILE A 263 16.34 11.54 12.89
N LEU A 264 15.60 10.45 13.16
CA LEU A 264 15.65 9.29 12.28
C LEU A 264 15.13 9.66 10.89
N GLU A 265 16.05 9.76 9.93
CA GLU A 265 15.69 9.76 8.52
C GLU A 265 14.90 8.49 8.20
N ARG A 266 13.69 8.67 7.67
CA ARG A 266 12.89 7.53 7.22
C ARG A 266 13.52 6.98 5.97
N LYS A 267 14.29 5.90 6.10
CA LYS A 267 14.77 5.11 4.97
C LYS A 267 13.60 4.76 4.05
N THR A 268 13.67 5.07 2.76
CA THR A 268 12.60 4.81 1.79
C THR A 268 13.06 3.88 0.67
N GLY A 269 12.09 3.24 0.00
CA GLY A 269 12.30 2.50 -1.24
C GLY A 269 11.20 2.84 -2.24
N PHE A 270 11.32 2.33 -3.46
CA PHE A 270 10.37 2.62 -4.54
C PHE A 270 9.57 1.38 -4.91
N ILE A 271 8.26 1.56 -5.10
CA ILE A 271 7.40 0.54 -5.70
C ILE A 271 6.81 1.10 -6.98
N VAL A 272 6.86 0.30 -8.04
CA VAL A 272 6.11 0.51 -9.27
C VAL A 272 4.95 -0.47 -9.27
N PHE A 273 3.74 0.04 -9.17
CA PHE A 273 2.53 -0.76 -9.29
C PHE A 273 2.22 -0.99 -10.78
N ARG A 274 1.85 -2.21 -11.15
CA ARG A 274 1.33 -2.55 -12.48
C ARG A 274 0.11 -3.45 -12.33
N ILE A 275 -1.07 -2.85 -12.40
CA ILE A 275 -2.35 -3.52 -12.15
C ILE A 275 -3.11 -3.71 -13.46
N TYR A 276 -3.60 -4.92 -13.67
CA TYR A 276 -4.25 -5.31 -14.92
C TYR A 276 -5.35 -6.35 -14.70
N ASP A 277 -6.27 -6.47 -15.65
CA ASP A 277 -7.23 -7.57 -15.70
C ASP A 277 -6.50 -8.86 -16.03
N GLN A 278 -6.67 -9.89 -15.19
CA GLN A 278 -5.90 -11.12 -15.31
C GLN A 278 -6.14 -11.87 -16.64
N LYS A 279 -7.33 -11.73 -17.25
CA LYS A 279 -7.74 -12.41 -18.49
C LYS A 279 -7.38 -11.58 -19.72
N SER A 280 -7.83 -10.33 -19.82
CA SER A 280 -7.58 -9.47 -21.00
C SER A 280 -6.19 -8.85 -21.03
N LYS A 281 -5.50 -8.81 -19.89
CA LYS A 281 -4.23 -8.09 -19.68
C LYS A 281 -4.33 -6.56 -19.82
N SER A 282 -5.54 -6.01 -19.95
CA SER A 282 -5.73 -4.56 -20.02
C SER A 282 -5.44 -3.90 -18.66
N PRO A 283 -4.88 -2.67 -18.65
CA PRO A 283 -4.59 -1.95 -17.42
C PRO A 283 -5.87 -1.63 -16.63
N LEU A 284 -5.73 -1.45 -15.31
CA LEU A 284 -6.85 -1.13 -14.41
C LEU A 284 -6.51 -0.01 -13.43
N SER A 285 -7.47 0.90 -13.20
CA SER A 285 -7.45 1.76 -12.02
C SER A 285 -7.70 0.93 -10.76
N ALA A 286 -7.01 1.26 -9.67
CA ALA A 286 -7.08 0.50 -8.43
C ALA A 286 -6.68 1.34 -7.22
N VAL A 287 -6.94 0.82 -6.03
CA VAL A 287 -6.47 1.38 -4.76
C VAL A 287 -5.62 0.32 -4.06
N ALA A 288 -4.37 0.67 -3.74
CA ALA A 288 -3.48 -0.15 -2.94
C ALA A 288 -3.39 0.40 -1.51
N LYS A 289 -3.78 -0.40 -0.53
CA LYS A 289 -3.71 -0.09 0.90
C LYS A 289 -2.58 -0.88 1.54
N LEU A 290 -1.65 -0.18 2.19
CA LEU A 290 -0.52 -0.78 2.90
C LEU A 290 -0.77 -0.73 4.41
N TYR A 291 -0.48 -1.85 5.07
CA TYR A 291 -0.62 -2.04 6.50
C TYR A 291 0.72 -2.43 7.12
N ASN A 292 1.02 -1.91 8.30
CA ASN A 292 2.22 -2.31 9.05
C ASN A 292 2.07 -3.72 9.64
N ALA A 293 3.09 -4.19 10.36
CA ALA A 293 3.08 -5.50 11.01
C ALA A 293 1.94 -5.66 12.04
N GLN A 294 1.48 -4.56 12.64
CA GLN A 294 0.38 -4.50 13.59
C GLN A 294 -0.99 -4.43 12.91
N GLY A 295 -1.05 -4.40 11.58
CA GLY A 295 -2.30 -4.32 10.81
C GLY A 295 -2.93 -2.93 10.73
N LYS A 296 -2.27 -1.87 11.20
CA LYS A 296 -2.72 -0.48 11.05
C LYS A 296 -2.43 0.03 9.63
N PRO A 297 -3.37 0.73 8.96
CA PRO A 297 -3.11 1.34 7.66
C PRO A 297 -2.02 2.40 7.79
N VAL A 298 -1.03 2.34 6.91
CA VAL A 298 0.12 3.28 6.85
C VAL A 298 0.01 4.19 5.64
N MET A 299 -0.52 3.69 4.53
CA MET A 299 -0.56 4.42 3.27
C MET A 299 -1.65 3.87 2.35
N THR A 300 -2.27 4.78 1.59
CA THR A 300 -3.19 4.46 0.50
C THR A 300 -2.63 5.06 -0.78
N VAL A 301 -2.58 4.28 -1.85
CA VAL A 301 -2.09 4.69 -3.16
C VAL A 301 -3.21 4.50 -4.18
N ASN A 302 -3.63 5.59 -4.81
CA ASN A 302 -4.57 5.56 -5.93
C ASN A 302 -3.77 5.33 -7.21
N ILE A 303 -4.13 4.26 -7.92
CA ILE A 303 -3.48 3.81 -9.16
C ILE A 303 -4.39 4.26 -10.31
N PRO A 304 -3.85 5.03 -11.28
CA PRO A 304 -4.66 5.65 -12.33
C PRO A 304 -5.09 4.61 -13.39
N PRO A 305 -5.97 4.97 -14.35
CA PRO A 305 -6.51 4.04 -15.34
C PRO A 305 -5.47 3.33 -16.21
N GLU A 306 -4.29 3.93 -16.41
CA GLU A 306 -3.14 3.32 -17.10
C GLU A 306 -2.55 2.13 -16.34
N GLY A 307 -2.99 1.92 -15.08
CA GLY A 307 -2.62 0.79 -14.24
C GLY A 307 -1.19 0.85 -13.71
N ILE A 308 -0.48 1.97 -13.91
CA ILE A 308 0.93 2.11 -13.54
C ILE A 308 1.14 3.38 -12.72
N ILE A 309 1.80 3.24 -11.57
CA ILE A 309 2.27 4.39 -10.77
C ILE A 309 3.55 4.02 -10.00
N ARG A 310 4.49 4.96 -9.92
CA ARG A 310 5.67 4.86 -9.05
C ARG A 310 5.40 5.61 -7.75
N LYS A 311 5.64 4.98 -6.61
CA LYS A 311 5.52 5.61 -5.29
C LYS A 311 6.73 5.31 -4.42
N GLU A 312 7.17 6.32 -3.69
CA GLU A 312 8.16 6.20 -2.63
C GLU A 312 7.46 5.84 -1.31
N ILE A 313 7.97 4.80 -0.65
CA ILE A 313 7.36 4.24 0.56
C ILE A 313 8.47 3.96 1.58
N PRO A 314 8.26 4.21 2.88
CA PRO A 314 9.24 3.85 3.90
C PRO A 314 9.66 2.37 3.83
N ALA A 315 10.92 2.11 4.15
CA ALA A 315 11.48 0.77 4.22
C ALA A 315 10.83 0.00 5.38
N GLY A 316 10.49 -1.26 5.16
CA GLY A 316 9.74 -2.03 6.14
C GLY A 316 9.08 -3.27 5.55
N ARG A 317 8.38 -4.00 6.41
CA ARG A 317 7.53 -5.14 6.02
C ARG A 317 6.07 -4.69 6.08
N TYR A 318 5.36 -4.91 4.98
CA TYR A 318 3.98 -4.49 4.82
C TYR A 318 3.10 -5.66 4.41
N LYS A 319 1.84 -5.63 4.85
CA LYS A 319 0.75 -6.33 4.19
C LYS A 319 0.12 -5.35 3.21
N ILE A 320 -0.10 -5.77 1.98
CA ILE A 320 -0.71 -4.94 0.95
C ILE A 320 -2.03 -5.55 0.50
N LYS A 321 -3.07 -4.72 0.36
CA LYS A 321 -4.36 -5.09 -0.23
C LYS A 321 -4.62 -4.20 -1.44
N ILE A 322 -4.88 -4.81 -2.59
CA ILE A 322 -5.18 -4.12 -3.84
C ILE A 322 -6.63 -4.39 -4.22
N GLU A 323 -7.38 -3.34 -4.47
CA GLU A 323 -8.80 -3.36 -4.76
C GLU A 323 -9.08 -2.55 -6.03
N SER A 324 -9.96 -3.04 -6.89
CA SER A 324 -10.47 -2.31 -8.06
C SER A 324 -11.97 -2.57 -8.19
N ASN A 325 -12.71 -1.57 -8.70
CA ASN A 325 -14.16 -1.69 -8.80
C ASN A 325 -14.55 -2.79 -9.79
N GLY A 326 -15.46 -3.68 -9.39
CA GLY A 326 -15.84 -4.84 -10.20
C GLY A 326 -14.82 -6.00 -10.17
N TYR A 327 -13.75 -5.94 -9.38
CA TYR A 327 -12.73 -7.00 -9.26
C TYR A 327 -12.61 -7.58 -7.86
N LYS A 328 -12.20 -8.86 -7.76
CA LYS A 328 -11.81 -9.49 -6.50
C LYS A 328 -10.50 -8.87 -6.02
N SER A 329 -10.46 -8.45 -4.76
CA SER A 329 -9.26 -7.88 -4.16
C SER A 329 -8.17 -8.93 -3.97
N LYS A 330 -6.91 -8.50 -4.01
CA LYS A 330 -5.75 -9.38 -3.78
C LYS A 330 -4.93 -8.84 -2.62
N THR A 331 -4.46 -9.74 -1.77
CA THR A 331 -3.63 -9.39 -0.60
C THR A 331 -2.30 -10.10 -0.68
N GLY A 332 -1.21 -9.42 -0.27
CA GLY A 332 0.14 -9.98 -0.26
C GLY A 332 1.01 -9.38 0.85
N ARG A 333 2.22 -9.90 0.98
CA ARG A 333 3.26 -9.34 1.85
C ARG A 333 4.37 -8.73 0.99
N LEU A 334 4.91 -7.61 1.43
CA LEU A 334 5.93 -6.86 0.72
C LEU A 334 7.02 -6.43 1.68
N ARG A 335 8.29 -6.56 1.28
CA ARG A 335 9.43 -6.03 2.05
C ARG A 335 10.13 -4.96 1.23
N ILE A 336 10.00 -3.72 1.66
CA ILE A 336 10.63 -2.55 1.06
C ILE A 336 11.99 -2.37 1.71
N ARG A 337 13.03 -2.27 0.89
CA ARG A 337 14.41 -2.00 1.34
C ARG A 337 14.82 -0.60 0.90
N GLU A 338 15.69 0.02 1.68
CA GLU A 338 16.27 1.33 1.41
C GLU A 338 16.87 1.39 -0.01
N ASN A 339 16.51 2.43 -0.77
CA ASN A 339 16.98 2.70 -2.13
C ASN A 339 16.79 1.54 -3.13
N LYS A 340 15.89 0.58 -2.85
CA LYS A 340 15.56 -0.52 -3.75
C LYS A 340 14.21 -0.28 -4.44
N LYS A 341 14.16 -0.64 -5.72
CA LYS A 341 12.96 -0.64 -6.55
C LYS A 341 12.30 -2.02 -6.53
N ILE A 342 10.97 -2.05 -6.37
CA ILE A 342 10.15 -3.25 -6.53
C ILE A 342 9.16 -3.01 -7.68
N ASP A 343 9.12 -3.90 -8.66
CA ASP A 343 8.10 -3.91 -9.71
C ASP A 343 6.99 -4.90 -9.31
N LEU A 344 5.86 -4.37 -8.84
CA LEU A 344 4.73 -5.14 -8.34
C LEU A 344 3.66 -5.31 -9.42
N LYS A 345 3.72 -6.45 -10.12
CA LYS A 345 2.76 -6.84 -11.16
C LYS A 345 1.61 -7.64 -10.57
N VAL A 346 0.37 -7.14 -10.67
CA VAL A 346 -0.80 -7.79 -10.08
C VAL A 346 -1.96 -7.85 -11.07
N GLY A 347 -2.28 -9.06 -11.51
CA GLY A 347 -3.54 -9.36 -12.20
C GLY A 347 -4.69 -9.53 -11.20
N LEU A 348 -5.81 -8.85 -11.44
CA LEU A 348 -7.05 -9.00 -10.69
C LEU A 348 -8.09 -9.78 -11.50
N LEU A 349 -8.90 -10.59 -10.82
CA LEU A 349 -10.01 -11.34 -11.43
C LEU A 349 -11.30 -10.53 -11.31
N LYS A 350 -12.01 -10.36 -12.42
CA LYS A 350 -13.33 -9.72 -12.43
C LYS A 350 -14.30 -10.49 -11.53
N LYS A 351 -15.13 -9.77 -10.77
CA LYS A 351 -16.25 -10.37 -10.04
C LYS A 351 -17.29 -10.81 -11.07
N LEU A 352 -17.84 -12.00 -10.87
CA LEU A 352 -18.94 -12.50 -11.70
C LEU A 352 -20.17 -11.62 -11.48
N SER A 353 -20.91 -11.34 -12.54
CA SER A 353 -22.20 -10.67 -12.44
C SER A 353 -23.22 -11.58 -11.74
N PRO A 354 -24.29 -11.04 -11.13
CA PRO A 354 -25.37 -11.85 -10.57
C PRO A 354 -25.97 -12.82 -11.59
N GLU A 355 -26.07 -12.40 -12.85
CA GLU A 355 -26.55 -13.22 -13.98
C GLU A 355 -25.61 -14.38 -14.28
N GLU A 356 -24.29 -14.13 -14.35
CA GLU A 356 -23.28 -15.18 -14.55
C GLU A 356 -23.31 -16.21 -13.40
N VAL A 357 -23.49 -15.76 -12.16
CA VAL A 357 -23.64 -16.65 -11.00
C VAL A 357 -24.91 -17.50 -11.13
N ALA A 358 -26.03 -16.90 -11.52
CA ALA A 358 -27.29 -17.63 -11.71
C ALA A 358 -27.19 -18.68 -12.84
N VAL A 359 -26.50 -18.35 -13.92
CA VAL A 359 -26.18 -19.28 -15.02
C VAL A 359 -25.36 -20.45 -14.51
N ILE A 360 -24.27 -20.20 -13.77
CA ILE A 360 -23.41 -21.26 -13.23
C ILE A 360 -24.21 -22.21 -12.32
N GLU A 361 -25.06 -21.67 -11.44
CA GLU A 361 -25.91 -22.49 -10.57
C GLU A 361 -26.95 -23.29 -11.35
N ALA A 362 -27.54 -22.72 -12.41
CA ALA A 362 -28.44 -23.46 -13.31
C ALA A 362 -27.71 -24.61 -14.02
N LEU A 363 -26.51 -24.39 -14.53
CA LEU A 363 -25.70 -25.45 -15.17
C LEU A 363 -25.29 -26.54 -14.17
N LYS A 364 -25.01 -26.18 -12.91
CA LYS A 364 -24.75 -27.14 -11.83
C LYS A 364 -25.98 -28.02 -11.54
N ARG A 365 -27.18 -27.42 -11.50
CA ARG A 365 -28.43 -28.17 -11.37
C ARG A 365 -28.68 -29.06 -12.58
N ALA A 366 -28.40 -28.58 -13.79
CA ALA A 366 -28.49 -29.38 -15.02
C ALA A 366 -27.61 -30.63 -14.93
N ARG A 367 -26.32 -30.50 -14.56
CA ARG A 367 -25.41 -31.65 -14.37
C ARG A 367 -25.92 -32.66 -13.34
N ASN A 368 -26.47 -32.20 -12.23
CA ASN A 368 -27.06 -33.09 -11.22
C ASN A 368 -28.25 -33.89 -11.80
N LYS A 369 -29.11 -33.23 -12.59
CA LYS A 369 -30.23 -33.90 -13.28
C LYS A 369 -29.76 -34.90 -14.33
N ILE A 370 -28.70 -34.58 -15.09
CA ILE A 370 -28.05 -35.54 -16.00
C ILE A 370 -27.59 -36.78 -15.23
N GLY A 371 -26.89 -36.60 -14.11
CA GLY A 371 -26.42 -37.70 -13.25
C GLY A 371 -27.55 -38.58 -12.69
N LYS A 372 -28.77 -38.04 -12.58
CA LYS A 372 -29.98 -38.76 -12.17
C LYS A 372 -30.78 -39.36 -13.34
N GLY A 373 -30.35 -39.15 -14.59
CA GLY A 373 -31.05 -39.58 -15.79
C GLY A 373 -32.25 -38.69 -16.19
N ASP A 374 -32.50 -37.58 -15.51
CA ASP A 374 -33.56 -36.62 -15.84
C ASP A 374 -33.08 -35.64 -16.92
N LEU A 375 -32.98 -36.13 -18.16
CA LEU A 375 -32.46 -35.35 -19.29
C LEU A 375 -33.39 -34.19 -19.69
N LEU A 376 -34.71 -34.34 -19.55
CA LEU A 376 -35.67 -33.28 -19.83
C LEU A 376 -35.59 -32.17 -18.79
N GLY A 377 -35.51 -32.52 -17.50
CA GLY A 377 -35.30 -31.56 -16.44
C GLY A 377 -33.94 -30.86 -16.55
N ALA A 378 -32.89 -31.56 -17.00
CA ALA A 378 -31.59 -30.96 -17.28
C ALA A 378 -31.69 -29.93 -18.42
N MET A 379 -32.36 -30.29 -19.53
CA MET A 379 -32.60 -29.38 -20.66
C MET A 379 -33.38 -28.12 -20.23
N ALA A 380 -34.35 -28.26 -19.33
CA ALA A 380 -35.09 -27.13 -18.79
C ALA A 380 -34.19 -26.14 -18.00
N GLU A 381 -33.26 -26.65 -17.17
CA GLU A 381 -32.29 -25.80 -16.46
C GLU A 381 -31.35 -25.07 -17.43
N VAL A 382 -30.87 -25.76 -18.47
CA VAL A 382 -29.98 -25.18 -19.48
C VAL A 382 -30.71 -24.09 -20.29
N ASN A 383 -31.95 -24.34 -20.70
CA ASN A 383 -32.76 -23.32 -21.38
C ASN A 383 -33.08 -22.14 -20.44
N GLY A 384 -33.24 -22.39 -19.14
CA GLY A 384 -33.34 -21.34 -18.12
C GLY A 384 -32.07 -20.49 -18.05
N ALA A 385 -30.90 -21.12 -18.05
CA ALA A 385 -29.61 -20.42 -18.07
C ALA A 385 -29.45 -19.56 -19.34
N LEU A 386 -29.81 -20.09 -20.51
CA LEU A 386 -29.75 -19.37 -21.79
C LEU A 386 -30.78 -18.24 -21.90
N LYS A 387 -31.87 -18.26 -21.12
CA LYS A 387 -32.77 -17.11 -21.02
C LYS A 387 -32.16 -15.96 -20.22
N ILE A 388 -31.36 -16.29 -19.20
CA ILE A 388 -30.66 -15.29 -18.37
C ILE A 388 -29.51 -14.67 -19.17
N LEU A 389 -28.67 -15.52 -19.78
CA LEU A 389 -27.53 -15.08 -20.57
C LEU A 389 -27.46 -15.86 -21.90
N PRO A 390 -28.15 -15.36 -22.96
CA PRO A 390 -28.24 -16.06 -24.25
C PRO A 390 -26.89 -16.34 -24.92
N SER A 391 -25.90 -15.48 -24.68
CA SER A 391 -24.55 -15.57 -25.22
C SER A 391 -23.58 -16.41 -24.36
N SER A 392 -24.07 -17.09 -23.31
CA SER A 392 -23.24 -17.93 -22.45
C SER A 392 -22.68 -19.13 -23.23
N SER A 393 -21.38 -19.10 -23.50
CA SER A 393 -20.66 -20.20 -24.18
C SER A 393 -20.80 -21.52 -23.41
N ASP A 394 -20.69 -21.48 -22.08
CA ASP A 394 -20.85 -22.65 -21.21
C ASP A 394 -22.27 -23.25 -21.30
N ALA A 395 -23.30 -22.41 -21.30
CA ALA A 395 -24.69 -22.88 -21.39
C ALA A 395 -25.02 -23.43 -22.79
N LEU A 396 -24.48 -22.82 -23.86
CA LEU A 396 -24.62 -23.34 -25.22
C LEU A 396 -23.92 -24.69 -25.39
N ALA A 397 -22.71 -24.85 -24.84
CA ALA A 397 -21.99 -26.12 -24.83
C ALA A 397 -22.78 -27.21 -24.07
N MET A 398 -23.31 -26.87 -22.89
CA MET A 398 -24.14 -27.78 -22.10
C MET A 398 -25.44 -28.17 -22.82
N LYS A 399 -26.05 -27.24 -23.57
CA LYS A 399 -27.25 -27.55 -24.36
C LYS A 399 -26.95 -28.63 -25.39
N LYS A 400 -25.86 -28.47 -26.14
CA LYS A 400 -25.42 -29.44 -27.14
C LYS A 400 -25.12 -30.81 -26.53
N GLU A 401 -24.50 -30.85 -25.35
CA GLU A 401 -24.25 -32.09 -24.62
C GLU A 401 -25.57 -32.80 -24.24
N VAL A 402 -26.52 -32.08 -23.64
CA VAL A 402 -27.81 -32.64 -23.23
C VAL A 402 -28.63 -33.10 -24.44
N GLU A 403 -28.62 -32.36 -25.55
CA GLU A 403 -29.26 -32.77 -26.81
C GLU A 403 -28.69 -34.10 -27.33
N GLY A 404 -27.36 -34.27 -27.28
CA GLY A 404 -26.70 -35.52 -27.67
C GLY A 404 -27.13 -36.71 -26.79
N LEU A 405 -27.22 -36.51 -25.47
CA LEU A 405 -27.69 -37.54 -24.54
C LEU A 405 -29.16 -37.91 -24.78
N ILE A 406 -30.01 -36.92 -25.07
CA ILE A 406 -31.42 -37.16 -25.41
C ILE A 406 -31.52 -37.96 -26.71
N GLU A 407 -30.73 -37.64 -27.73
CA GLU A 407 -30.76 -38.38 -28.99
C GLU A 407 -30.34 -39.84 -28.82
N ALA A 408 -29.28 -40.08 -28.05
CA ALA A 408 -28.83 -41.43 -27.72
C ALA A 408 -29.94 -42.21 -27.00
N LYS A 409 -30.61 -41.58 -26.03
CA LYS A 409 -31.71 -42.21 -25.28
C LYS A 409 -32.92 -42.51 -26.16
N VAL A 410 -33.27 -41.58 -27.04
CA VAL A 410 -34.34 -41.76 -28.03
C VAL A 410 -34.02 -42.92 -28.96
N SER A 411 -32.79 -43.02 -29.47
CA SER A 411 -32.34 -44.13 -30.32
C SER A 411 -32.45 -45.49 -29.63
N GLU A 412 -32.04 -45.58 -28.36
CA GLU A 412 -32.17 -46.78 -27.53
C GLU A 412 -33.64 -47.20 -27.38
N LEU A 413 -34.51 -46.27 -26.99
CA LEU A 413 -35.94 -46.51 -26.80
C LEU A 413 -36.62 -46.91 -28.11
N ARG A 414 -36.25 -46.29 -29.24
CA ARG A 414 -36.73 -46.66 -30.58
C ARG A 414 -36.42 -48.11 -30.91
N LYS A 415 -35.16 -48.54 -30.75
CA LYS A 415 -34.75 -49.94 -31.00
C LYS A 415 -35.56 -50.92 -30.15
N LYS A 416 -35.75 -50.62 -28.85
CA LYS A 416 -36.55 -51.45 -27.94
C LYS A 416 -38.02 -51.51 -28.34
N ALA A 417 -38.60 -50.37 -28.71
CA ALA A 417 -40.00 -50.32 -29.13
C ALA A 417 -40.24 -51.16 -30.39
N ILE A 418 -39.39 -51.01 -31.41
CA ILE A 418 -39.46 -51.75 -32.69
C ILE A 418 -39.41 -53.26 -32.46
N ALA A 419 -38.47 -53.74 -31.63
CA ALA A 419 -38.32 -55.16 -31.33
C ALA A 419 -39.59 -55.77 -30.69
N LEU A 420 -40.36 -54.96 -29.95
CA LEU A 420 -41.55 -55.40 -29.21
C LEU A 420 -42.85 -55.26 -30.00
N GLU A 421 -42.86 -54.61 -31.16
CA GLU A 421 -44.10 -54.30 -31.91
C GLU A 421 -44.88 -55.56 -32.27
N LYS A 422 -44.20 -56.58 -32.78
CA LYS A 422 -44.84 -57.83 -33.21
C LYS A 422 -45.25 -58.73 -32.03
N SER A 423 -44.40 -58.82 -31.00
CA SER A 423 -44.63 -59.75 -29.89
C SER A 423 -45.51 -59.19 -28.78
N LYS A 424 -45.35 -57.89 -28.45
CA LYS A 424 -45.96 -57.22 -27.29
C LYS A 424 -46.34 -55.77 -27.65
N PRO A 425 -47.30 -55.56 -28.56
CA PRO A 425 -47.61 -54.24 -29.12
C PRO A 425 -48.04 -53.22 -28.05
N SER A 426 -48.70 -53.66 -26.96
CA SER A 426 -49.08 -52.79 -25.85
C SER A 426 -47.89 -52.24 -25.05
N VAL A 427 -46.80 -53.01 -24.96
CA VAL A 427 -45.54 -52.58 -24.33
C VAL A 427 -44.77 -51.66 -25.28
N ALA A 428 -44.74 -52.00 -26.58
CA ALA A 428 -44.13 -51.14 -27.60
C ALA A 428 -44.77 -49.75 -27.63
N ILE A 429 -46.10 -49.64 -27.54
CA ILE A 429 -46.81 -48.34 -27.46
C ILE A 429 -46.34 -47.51 -26.25
N LYS A 430 -46.15 -48.13 -25.07
CA LYS A 430 -45.66 -47.39 -23.89
C LYS A 430 -44.26 -46.82 -24.10
N ILE A 431 -43.37 -47.59 -24.74
CA ILE A 431 -42.01 -47.14 -25.05
C ILE A 431 -42.06 -46.04 -26.11
N TRP A 432 -42.91 -46.16 -27.14
CA TRP A 432 -43.12 -45.08 -28.12
C TRP A 432 -43.67 -43.80 -27.50
N GLN A 433 -44.58 -43.91 -26.54
CA GLN A 433 -45.05 -42.77 -25.75
C GLN A 433 -43.93 -42.12 -24.92
N GLU A 434 -42.98 -42.92 -24.41
CA GLU A 434 -41.78 -42.40 -23.73
C GLU A 434 -40.88 -41.65 -24.71
N VAL A 435 -40.68 -42.14 -25.93
CA VAL A 435 -39.93 -41.41 -26.98
C VAL A 435 -40.59 -40.07 -27.29
N LEU A 436 -41.92 -40.01 -27.35
CA LEU A 436 -42.65 -38.75 -27.57
C LEU A 436 -42.46 -37.72 -26.45
N ARG A 437 -42.10 -38.13 -25.24
CA ARG A 437 -41.75 -37.17 -24.17
C ARG A 437 -40.48 -36.40 -24.49
N TYR A 438 -39.53 -37.03 -25.18
CA TYR A 438 -38.27 -36.41 -25.61
C TYR A 438 -38.39 -35.65 -26.93
N LYS A 439 -39.26 -36.12 -27.84
CA LYS A 439 -39.53 -35.48 -29.13
C LYS A 439 -41.04 -35.24 -29.31
N PRO A 440 -41.64 -34.28 -28.58
CA PRO A 440 -43.05 -33.95 -28.72
C PRO A 440 -43.32 -33.48 -30.15
N GLY A 441 -44.37 -34.03 -30.78
CA GLY A 441 -44.75 -33.66 -32.15
C GLY A 441 -44.11 -34.50 -33.25
N ASN A 442 -43.38 -35.58 -32.93
CA ASN A 442 -42.91 -36.50 -33.96
C ASN A 442 -44.09 -37.27 -34.60
N LYS A 443 -44.52 -36.81 -35.78
CA LYS A 443 -45.68 -37.36 -36.53
C LYS A 443 -45.54 -38.84 -36.86
N GLU A 444 -44.32 -39.30 -37.15
CA GLU A 444 -44.03 -40.70 -37.46
C GLU A 444 -44.35 -41.62 -36.27
N ILE A 445 -43.91 -41.24 -35.07
CA ILE A 445 -44.15 -42.02 -33.86
C ILE A 445 -45.63 -42.03 -33.49
N VAL A 446 -46.33 -40.91 -33.66
CA VAL A 446 -47.79 -40.82 -33.43
C VAL A 446 -48.52 -41.78 -34.37
N ALA A 447 -48.24 -41.74 -35.67
CA ALA A 447 -48.86 -42.63 -36.65
C ALA A 447 -48.57 -44.11 -36.33
N ARG A 448 -47.36 -44.42 -35.85
CA ARG A 448 -46.96 -45.77 -35.45
C ARG A 448 -47.72 -46.28 -34.23
N ILE A 449 -47.92 -45.43 -33.22
CA ILE A 449 -48.76 -45.73 -32.06
C ILE A 449 -50.22 -45.99 -32.50
N ASP A 450 -50.76 -45.16 -33.38
CA ASP A 450 -52.14 -45.30 -33.88
C ASP A 450 -52.33 -46.60 -34.66
N LYS A 451 -51.35 -46.99 -35.49
CA LYS A 451 -51.36 -48.27 -36.19
C LYS A 451 -51.38 -49.45 -35.21
N LEU A 452 -50.47 -49.48 -34.24
CA LEU A 452 -50.42 -50.53 -33.23
C LEU A 452 -51.72 -50.62 -32.41
N ASN A 453 -52.33 -49.47 -32.08
CA ASN A 453 -53.64 -49.44 -31.40
C ASN A 453 -54.76 -50.05 -32.26
N LYS A 454 -54.78 -49.77 -33.56
CA LYS A 454 -55.74 -50.37 -34.50
C LYS A 454 -55.56 -51.88 -34.59
N GLU A 455 -54.32 -52.37 -34.68
CA GLU A 455 -54.00 -53.81 -34.71
C GLU A 455 -54.45 -54.53 -33.43
N ILE A 456 -54.18 -53.94 -32.25
CA ILE A 456 -54.66 -54.49 -30.97
C ILE A 456 -56.20 -54.56 -30.94
N LYS A 457 -56.88 -53.53 -31.43
CA LYS A 457 -58.36 -53.47 -31.46
C LYS A 457 -58.93 -54.53 -32.42
N ALA A 458 -58.32 -54.71 -33.59
CA ALA A 458 -58.73 -55.72 -34.57
C ALA A 458 -58.53 -57.16 -34.04
N ALA A 459 -57.37 -57.44 -33.41
CA ALA A 459 -57.09 -58.75 -32.81
C ALA A 459 -58.07 -59.11 -31.69
N ARG A 460 -58.49 -58.13 -30.88
CA ARG A 460 -59.52 -58.32 -29.84
C ARG A 460 -60.90 -58.61 -30.43
N ALA A 461 -61.26 -57.99 -31.55
CA ALA A 461 -62.55 -58.22 -32.22
C ALA A 461 -62.61 -59.58 -32.95
N ALA A 462 -61.48 -60.07 -33.47
CA ALA A 462 -61.38 -61.40 -34.08
C ALA A 462 -61.51 -62.53 -33.03
N ALA A 463 -60.99 -62.32 -31.82
CA ALA A 463 -61.10 -63.28 -30.71
C ALA A 463 -62.54 -63.45 -30.18
N SER A 464 -63.47 -62.54 -30.50
CA SER A 464 -64.87 -62.60 -30.03
C SER A 464 -65.86 -63.20 -31.05
N ARG A 465 -65.40 -63.83 -32.15
CA ARG A 465 -66.26 -64.50 -33.16
C ARG A 465 -65.87 -65.98 -33.38
N LYS A 466 -66.47 -66.91 -32.62
CA LYS A 466 -66.66 -68.34 -32.95
C LYS A 466 -67.90 -68.91 -32.20
N PRO A 467 -68.57 -69.99 -32.69
CA PRO A 467 -70.02 -70.17 -32.65
C PRO A 467 -70.62 -70.71 -31.34
N ALA A 468 -71.91 -70.45 -31.16
CA ALA A 468 -72.74 -70.83 -30.02
C ALA A 468 -72.88 -72.35 -29.84
N ARG A 469 -72.71 -72.83 -28.59
CA ARG A 469 -73.17 -74.16 -28.12
C ARG A 469 -74.11 -73.99 -26.92
N ARG A 470 -75.23 -74.70 -27.01
CA ARG A 470 -76.46 -74.67 -26.19
C ARG A 470 -76.25 -75.06 -24.70
N THR A 471 -76.71 -74.17 -23.83
CA THR A 471 -77.50 -74.34 -22.59
C THR A 471 -77.10 -75.38 -21.53
N THR A 472 -76.65 -74.87 -20.38
CA THR A 472 -77.23 -75.21 -19.06
C THR A 472 -77.43 -73.92 -18.27
N THR A 473 -78.69 -73.65 -17.90
CA THR A 473 -79.15 -72.55 -17.04
C THR A 473 -78.54 -72.65 -15.64
N ARG A 474 -77.41 -71.98 -15.41
CA ARG A 474 -76.85 -71.77 -14.07
C ARG A 474 -77.32 -70.42 -13.55
N LYS A 475 -78.22 -70.45 -12.56
CA LYS A 475 -78.71 -69.29 -11.79
C LYS A 475 -77.57 -68.31 -11.52
N LYS A 476 -77.81 -67.04 -11.89
CA LYS A 476 -77.06 -65.84 -11.47
C LYS A 476 -76.71 -66.01 -9.98
N PRO A 477 -75.43 -66.07 -9.57
CA PRO A 477 -75.13 -66.07 -8.15
C PRO A 477 -75.63 -64.73 -7.62
N ALA A 478 -76.68 -64.78 -6.80
CA ALA A 478 -77.10 -63.67 -5.99
C ALA A 478 -75.83 -63.09 -5.34
N VAL A 479 -75.57 -61.81 -5.60
CA VAL A 479 -74.43 -61.09 -5.02
C VAL A 479 -74.58 -61.24 -3.51
N LYS A 480 -73.83 -62.19 -2.92
CA LYS A 480 -73.78 -62.36 -1.47
C LYS A 480 -73.32 -61.04 -0.91
N LYS A 481 -74.24 -60.34 -0.23
CA LYS A 481 -73.95 -59.13 0.53
C LYS A 481 -72.71 -59.44 1.39
N PRO A 482 -71.60 -58.68 1.24
CA PRO A 482 -70.40 -58.96 1.99
C PRO A 482 -70.72 -59.00 3.49
N SER A 483 -70.23 -60.02 4.19
CA SER A 483 -70.51 -60.19 5.62
C SER A 483 -70.06 -58.96 6.41
N LYS A 484 -70.67 -58.69 7.57
CA LYS A 484 -70.24 -57.60 8.46
C LYS A 484 -68.74 -57.64 8.76
N ALA A 485 -68.14 -58.83 8.84
CA ALA A 485 -66.70 -59.03 9.01
C ALA A 485 -65.88 -58.52 7.82
N THR A 486 -66.34 -58.77 6.59
CA THR A 486 -65.68 -58.30 5.36
C THR A 486 -65.70 -56.77 5.27
N LEU A 487 -66.86 -56.16 5.58
CA LEU A 487 -67.00 -54.70 5.63
C LEU A 487 -66.09 -54.07 6.69
N ASN A 488 -65.92 -54.73 7.84
CA ASN A 488 -65.02 -54.26 8.89
C ASN A 488 -63.53 -54.35 8.49
N ASN A 489 -63.14 -55.39 7.75
CA ASN A 489 -61.78 -55.51 7.23
C ASN A 489 -61.47 -54.43 6.19
N TRP A 490 -62.40 -54.16 5.27
CA TRP A 490 -62.28 -53.02 4.36
C TRP A 490 -62.20 -51.70 5.12
N TYR A 491 -62.99 -51.52 6.19
CA TYR A 491 -62.91 -50.31 6.99
C TYR A 491 -61.53 -50.14 7.66
N LYS A 492 -60.99 -51.20 8.29
CA LYS A 492 -59.63 -51.17 8.88
C LYS A 492 -58.57 -50.82 7.84
N GLN A 493 -58.67 -51.40 6.64
CA GLN A 493 -57.74 -51.11 5.55
C GLN A 493 -57.86 -49.67 5.04
N ALA A 494 -59.08 -49.13 4.96
CA ALA A 494 -59.31 -47.74 4.59
C ALA A 494 -58.68 -46.76 5.60
N VAL A 495 -58.78 -47.06 6.90
CA VAL A 495 -58.14 -46.26 7.96
C VAL A 495 -56.62 -46.33 7.85
N ARG A 496 -56.03 -47.52 7.57
CA ARG A 496 -54.58 -47.64 7.32
C ARG A 496 -54.14 -46.77 6.13
N TYR A 497 -54.89 -46.78 5.03
CA TYR A 497 -54.60 -45.91 3.89
C TYR A 497 -54.67 -44.44 4.26
N TYR A 498 -55.67 -44.02 5.05
CA TYR A 498 -55.78 -42.65 5.54
C TYR A 498 -54.59 -42.24 6.43
N MET A 499 -54.18 -43.09 7.38
CA MET A 499 -53.04 -42.81 8.28
C MET A 499 -51.70 -42.76 7.51
N SER A 500 -51.59 -43.50 6.41
CA SER A 500 -50.39 -43.49 5.54
C SER A 500 -50.37 -42.40 4.47
N GLY A 501 -51.30 -41.43 4.51
CA GLY A 501 -51.38 -40.33 3.53
C GLY A 501 -51.93 -40.71 2.15
N LYS A 502 -52.35 -41.96 1.94
CA LYS A 502 -52.86 -42.47 0.65
C LYS A 502 -54.36 -42.16 0.48
N TYR A 503 -54.70 -40.88 0.44
CA TYR A 503 -56.10 -40.40 0.53
C TYR A 503 -57.01 -40.90 -0.61
N ARG A 504 -56.51 -41.00 -1.85
CA ARG A 504 -57.31 -41.48 -3.00
C ARG A 504 -57.69 -42.97 -2.87
N GLN A 505 -56.81 -43.79 -2.30
CA GLN A 505 -57.09 -45.21 -2.04
C GLN A 505 -58.07 -45.38 -0.88
N ALA A 506 -57.92 -44.59 0.19
CA ALA A 506 -58.87 -44.55 1.31
C ALA A 506 -60.27 -44.15 0.85
N TYR A 507 -60.38 -43.13 -0.02
CA TYR A 507 -61.65 -42.67 -0.59
C TYR A 507 -62.39 -43.79 -1.32
N ASN A 508 -61.73 -44.47 -2.26
CA ASN A 508 -62.32 -45.54 -3.05
C ASN A 508 -62.82 -46.72 -2.21
N LEU A 509 -62.10 -47.05 -1.13
CA LEU A 509 -62.48 -48.15 -0.24
C LEU A 509 -63.68 -47.77 0.65
N LEU A 510 -63.74 -46.53 1.15
CA LEU A 510 -64.85 -46.02 1.96
C LEU A 510 -66.13 -45.88 1.16
N THR A 511 -66.06 -45.39 -0.08
CA THR A 511 -67.23 -45.33 -0.98
C THR A 511 -67.74 -46.71 -1.32
N LYS A 512 -66.85 -47.69 -1.52
CA LYS A 512 -67.21 -49.09 -1.71
C LYS A 512 -67.94 -49.68 -0.50
N ILE A 513 -67.51 -49.39 0.73
CA ILE A 513 -68.20 -49.84 1.97
C ILE A 513 -69.61 -49.25 2.06
N LEU A 514 -69.76 -47.94 1.82
CA LEU A 514 -71.06 -47.25 1.91
C LEU A 514 -72.06 -47.70 0.82
N LYS A 515 -71.58 -48.26 -0.29
CA LYS A 515 -72.44 -48.90 -1.31
C LYS A 515 -73.17 -50.14 -0.77
N TYR A 516 -72.59 -50.85 0.22
CA TYR A 516 -73.15 -52.08 0.79
C TYR A 516 -73.74 -51.90 2.20
N ASP A 517 -73.26 -50.91 2.96
CA ASP A 517 -73.79 -50.49 4.26
C ASP A 517 -73.91 -48.95 4.31
N PRO A 518 -74.99 -48.37 3.75
CA PRO A 518 -75.19 -46.92 3.71
C PRO A 518 -75.31 -46.26 5.09
N ASN A 519 -75.57 -47.03 6.15
CA ASN A 519 -75.78 -46.52 7.52
C ASN A 519 -74.53 -46.64 8.41
N ASN A 520 -73.38 -47.01 7.83
CA ASN A 520 -72.12 -47.12 8.55
C ASN A 520 -71.60 -45.74 9.03
N LYS A 521 -71.92 -45.37 10.28
CA LYS A 521 -71.52 -44.09 10.88
C LYS A 521 -69.99 -43.86 10.84
N LYS A 522 -69.20 -44.93 11.03
CA LYS A 522 -67.73 -44.88 11.03
C LYS A 522 -67.16 -44.57 9.64
N ALA A 523 -67.66 -45.25 8.59
CA ALA A 523 -67.23 -45.01 7.21
C ALA A 523 -67.61 -43.60 6.72
N LYS A 524 -68.80 -43.08 7.07
CA LYS A 524 -69.20 -41.69 6.76
C LYS A 524 -68.26 -40.66 7.40
N ARG A 525 -67.92 -40.84 8.68
CA ARG A 525 -67.00 -39.94 9.41
C ARG A 525 -65.62 -39.90 8.77
N TYR A 526 -65.05 -41.05 8.42
CA TYR A 526 -63.74 -41.10 7.77
C TYR A 526 -63.78 -40.60 6.32
N LEU A 527 -64.89 -40.81 5.59
CA LEU A 527 -65.02 -40.27 4.23
C LEU A 527 -65.01 -38.74 4.24
N LYS A 528 -65.66 -38.10 5.23
CA LYS A 528 -65.59 -36.63 5.41
C LYS A 528 -64.15 -36.16 5.66
N LYS A 529 -63.40 -36.86 6.52
CA LYS A 529 -61.99 -36.55 6.80
C LYS A 529 -61.09 -36.74 5.58
N VAL A 530 -61.31 -37.78 4.79
CA VAL A 530 -60.56 -38.05 3.56
C VAL A 530 -60.85 -36.98 2.51
N LYS A 531 -62.13 -36.57 2.34
CA LYS A 531 -62.52 -35.50 1.41
C LYS A 531 -61.93 -34.14 1.75
N ALA A 532 -61.63 -33.87 3.01
CA ALA A 532 -60.97 -32.63 3.44
C ALA A 532 -59.44 -32.64 3.24
N LYS A 533 -58.86 -33.79 2.86
CA LYS A 533 -57.42 -34.00 2.65
C LYS A 533 -57.06 -34.32 1.19
N LEU A 534 -58.07 -34.61 0.36
CA LEU A 534 -58.00 -34.63 -1.09
C LEU A 534 -58.22 -33.21 -1.60
#